data_AF-A0A8J5DZF3-F1
#
_entry.id   AF-A0A8J5DZF3-F1
#
_cell.length_a   1.000
_cell.length_b   1.000
_cell.length_c   1.000
_cell.angle_alpha   90.00
_cell.angle_beta   90.00
_cell.angle_gamma   90.00
#
_symmetry.space_group_name_H-M   'P 1'
#
loop_
_entity.id
_entity.type
_entity.pdbx_description
1 polymer ?
#
loop_
_entity_poly.entity_id
_entity_poly.type
_entity_poly.pdbx_seq_one_letter_code
_entity_poly.pdbx_strand_id
1 'polypeptide(L)'
;MPNLTPLFFELVGPAPARKALPKHAFDKEAEAANSLISELQSFLANVRPSYLSVRTLKEGRNESELARALRYGARSDAAESFDPSGKPTSMTDKQRDEVDYETKSALQNLTRKIRALEKWTDDEKRRKKEQKGGFLSSLMKDELQEGVENTQQQHRDAVLWFLNDRLRAVSEMQATMQEQRLARERERVMSRNNVVSQPKRVNPALEKKEEHLEASISPEMIQQLETEHAELLDSLQGKLGKVHEAEKSLYEISEMQNELTMHLASQTEKIQTLIDDANQTSVDVGDANKNLESAKSRNRKASRMIIGISLFLAFLLLFYDYMMW
;
A
#
# COMPACT_ATOMS: atom_id res chain seq x y z
N MET A 1 -20.99 -1.62 8.78
CA MET A 1 -19.58 -1.37 8.40
C MET A 1 -18.83 -2.67 8.58
N PRO A 2 -17.99 -3.12 7.64
CA PRO A 2 -17.21 -4.33 7.88
C PRO A 2 -16.16 -4.00 8.96
N ASN A 3 -16.32 -4.62 10.13
CA ASN A 3 -15.40 -4.52 11.26
C ASN A 3 -14.05 -5.16 10.88
N LEU A 4 -13.02 -4.35 10.69
CA LEU A 4 -11.63 -4.78 10.47
C LEU A 4 -10.86 -5.05 11.78
N THR A 5 -11.48 -4.80 12.93
CA THR A 5 -10.79 -4.73 14.22
C THR A 5 -10.34 -6.07 14.83
N PRO A 6 -11.00 -7.24 14.67
CA PRO A 6 -10.50 -8.46 15.30
C PRO A 6 -9.42 -9.19 14.47
N LEU A 7 -9.59 -9.32 13.14
CA LEU A 7 -8.69 -10.17 12.33
C LEU A 7 -7.33 -9.51 12.03
N PHE A 8 -7.27 -8.17 11.93
CA PHE A 8 -6.03 -7.44 11.63
C PHE A 8 -5.04 -7.44 12.80
N PHE A 9 -5.53 -7.50 14.04
CA PHE A 9 -4.70 -7.48 15.26
C PHE A 9 -4.39 -8.86 15.83
N GLU A 10 -5.20 -9.89 15.53
CA GLU A 10 -4.97 -11.25 16.01
C GLU A 10 -3.85 -11.98 15.25
N LEU A 11 -3.51 -11.53 14.04
CA LEU A 11 -2.36 -12.04 13.26
C LEU A 11 -1.00 -11.43 13.71
N VAL A 12 -1.00 -10.55 14.72
CA VAL A 12 0.17 -9.85 15.29
C VAL A 12 0.75 -10.63 16.48
N GLY A 13 0.99 -11.93 16.28
CA GLY A 13 1.76 -12.73 17.24
C GLY A 13 3.19 -12.19 17.41
N PRO A 14 3.84 -12.38 18.58
CA PRO A 14 5.16 -11.83 18.86
C PRO A 14 6.20 -12.39 17.87
N ALA A 15 7.06 -11.51 17.36
CA ALA A 15 8.14 -11.84 16.45
C ALA A 15 8.95 -13.04 16.98
N PRO A 16 9.10 -14.13 16.20
CA PRO A 16 9.81 -15.30 16.66
C PRO A 16 11.28 -14.98 16.97
N ALA A 17 11.76 -15.52 18.09
CA ALA A 17 13.08 -15.29 18.62
C ALA A 17 14.20 -15.61 17.62
N ARG A 18 15.28 -14.82 17.72
CA ARG A 18 16.54 -14.79 16.96
C ARG A 18 17.30 -16.13 16.84
N LYS A 19 16.70 -17.14 16.23
CA LYS A 19 17.39 -18.33 15.70
C LYS A 19 17.07 -18.37 14.21
N ALA A 20 18.07 -18.63 13.37
CA ALA A 20 17.97 -18.62 11.91
C ALA A 20 16.62 -19.21 11.46
N LEU A 21 15.74 -18.32 11.01
CA LEU A 21 14.35 -18.65 10.73
C LEU A 21 14.32 -19.56 9.48
N PRO A 22 13.56 -20.67 9.49
CA PRO A 22 13.58 -21.64 8.39
C PRO A 22 13.20 -20.99 7.06
N LYS A 23 13.62 -21.61 5.95
CA LYS A 23 13.51 -21.14 4.56
C LYS A 23 12.14 -20.51 4.20
N HIS A 24 11.06 -21.06 4.78
CA HIS A 24 9.66 -20.67 4.58
C HIS A 24 9.16 -19.53 5.49
N ALA A 25 9.94 -19.07 6.46
CA ALA A 25 9.50 -18.02 7.37
C ALA A 25 9.49 -16.65 6.69
N PHE A 26 10.43 -16.41 5.76
CA PHE A 26 10.37 -15.23 4.88
C PHE A 26 9.14 -15.30 3.98
N ASP A 27 8.92 -16.42 3.30
CA ASP A 27 7.82 -16.57 2.35
C ASP A 27 6.46 -16.38 3.04
N LYS A 28 6.28 -16.96 4.24
CA LYS A 28 5.07 -16.77 5.07
C LYS A 28 4.84 -15.32 5.48
N GLU A 29 5.90 -14.63 5.90
CA GLU A 29 5.80 -13.23 6.34
C GLU A 29 5.57 -12.28 5.16
N ALA A 30 6.14 -12.59 4.00
CA ALA A 30 5.90 -11.90 2.73
C ALA A 30 4.48 -12.12 2.21
N GLU A 31 3.96 -13.35 2.26
CA GLU A 31 2.56 -13.67 1.94
C GLU A 31 1.59 -12.93 2.88
N ALA A 32 1.89 -12.91 4.18
CA ALA A 32 1.12 -12.16 5.15
C ALA A 32 1.12 -10.65 4.81
N ALA A 33 2.27 -10.05 4.52
CA ALA A 33 2.35 -8.66 4.07
C ALA A 33 1.54 -8.42 2.78
N ASN A 34 1.64 -9.32 1.82
CA ASN A 34 0.93 -9.25 0.55
C ASN A 34 -0.61 -9.31 0.71
N SER A 35 -1.09 -10.18 1.61
CA SER A 35 -2.51 -10.30 1.93
C SER A 35 -3.06 -9.02 2.55
N LEU A 36 -2.33 -8.44 3.51
CA LEU A 36 -2.69 -7.17 4.16
C LEU A 36 -2.71 -6.00 3.17
N ILE A 37 -1.75 -5.93 2.23
CA ILE A 37 -1.76 -4.92 1.17
C ILE A 37 -2.99 -5.08 0.27
N SER A 38 -3.36 -6.31 -0.10
CA SER A 38 -4.56 -6.59 -0.92
C SER A 38 -5.86 -6.22 -0.21
N GLU A 39 -5.95 -6.51 1.09
CA GLU A 39 -7.08 -6.13 1.93
C GLU A 39 -7.21 -4.62 2.02
N LEU A 40 -6.11 -3.91 2.28
CA LEU A 40 -6.07 -2.45 2.35
C LEU A 40 -6.46 -1.81 1.01
N GLN A 41 -5.95 -2.33 -0.10
CA GLN A 41 -6.31 -1.89 -1.45
C GLN A 41 -7.81 -2.07 -1.73
N SER A 42 -8.36 -3.23 -1.36
CA SER A 42 -9.79 -3.53 -1.54
C SER A 42 -10.66 -2.64 -0.66
N PHE A 43 -10.24 -2.40 0.58
CA PHE A 43 -10.90 -1.49 1.50
C PHE A 43 -10.94 -0.06 0.93
N LEU A 44 -9.81 0.48 0.49
CA LEU A 44 -9.76 1.82 -0.11
C LEU A 44 -10.63 1.93 -1.37
N ALA A 45 -10.62 0.90 -2.23
CA ALA A 45 -11.48 0.87 -3.42
C ALA A 45 -12.98 0.91 -3.06
N ASN A 46 -13.39 0.20 -2.02
CA ASN A 46 -14.78 0.16 -1.57
C ASN A 46 -15.21 1.43 -0.84
N VAL A 47 -14.30 2.06 -0.09
CA VAL A 47 -14.57 3.27 0.69
C VAL A 47 -14.49 4.55 -0.17
N ARG A 48 -13.72 4.54 -1.26
CA ARG A 48 -13.51 5.71 -2.13
C ARG A 48 -14.81 6.39 -2.59
N PRO A 49 -15.86 5.69 -3.08
CA PRO A 49 -17.09 6.34 -3.51
C PRO A 49 -17.81 7.08 -2.37
N SER A 50 -17.92 6.46 -1.19
CA SER A 50 -18.59 7.05 -0.02
C SER A 50 -17.75 8.13 0.66
N TYR A 51 -16.43 8.02 0.60
CA TYR A 51 -15.47 9.01 1.12
C TYR A 51 -15.46 10.30 0.27
N LEU A 52 -15.43 10.16 -1.06
CA LEU A 52 -15.41 11.29 -1.99
C LEU A 52 -16.80 11.85 -2.29
N SER A 53 -17.87 11.16 -1.88
CA SER A 53 -19.24 11.66 -2.02
C SER A 53 -19.36 13.01 -1.31
N VAL A 54 -19.75 14.01 -2.09
CA VAL A 54 -20.21 15.29 -1.55
C VAL A 54 -21.65 15.06 -1.13
N ARG A 55 -22.04 15.52 0.06
CA ARG A 55 -23.42 15.96 0.30
C ARG A 55 -23.67 17.06 -0.72
N THR A 56 -24.02 16.67 -1.94
CA THR A 56 -24.53 17.59 -2.92
C THR A 56 -25.81 18.08 -2.28
N LEU A 57 -25.81 19.30 -1.77
CA LEU A 57 -27.03 20.11 -1.66
C LEU A 57 -27.50 20.40 -3.09
N LYS A 58 -27.75 19.34 -3.86
CA LYS A 58 -28.34 19.35 -5.18
C LYS A 58 -29.74 18.77 -5.01
N GLU A 59 -30.49 19.42 -4.14
CA GLU A 59 -31.93 19.34 -4.15
C GLU A 59 -32.45 20.74 -3.84
N GLY A 60 -32.97 21.40 -4.89
CA GLY A 60 -33.64 22.68 -4.78
C GLY A 60 -32.78 23.90 -5.04
N ARG A 61 -32.41 24.13 -6.31
CA ARG A 61 -32.00 25.47 -6.77
C ARG A 61 -33.14 26.51 -6.70
N ASN A 62 -34.35 26.12 -6.24
CA ASN A 62 -35.58 26.92 -6.25
C ASN A 62 -36.36 26.91 -4.92
N GLU A 63 -35.79 26.52 -3.78
CA GLU A 63 -36.51 26.63 -2.50
C GLU A 63 -35.60 27.24 -1.44
N SER A 64 -36.02 28.38 -0.87
CA SER A 64 -35.25 29.06 0.18
C SER A 64 -35.17 28.16 1.42
N GLU A 65 -34.02 28.16 2.10
CA GLU A 65 -33.81 27.39 3.34
C GLU A 65 -34.90 27.68 4.39
N LEU A 66 -35.43 28.91 4.39
CA LEU A 66 -36.57 29.35 5.18
C LEU A 66 -37.86 28.58 4.86
N ALA A 67 -38.17 28.33 3.58
CA ALA A 67 -39.37 27.60 3.17
C ALA A 67 -39.31 26.11 3.54
N ARG A 68 -38.10 25.53 3.54
CA ARG A 68 -37.87 24.15 3.97
C ARG A 68 -38.00 23.99 5.48
N ALA A 69 -37.48 24.94 6.26
CA ALA A 69 -37.60 24.98 7.73
C ALA A 69 -39.04 25.16 8.23
N LEU A 70 -39.88 25.85 7.45
CA LEU A 70 -41.29 26.08 7.78
C LEU A 70 -42.21 24.87 7.47
N ARG A 71 -41.88 24.04 6.47
CA ARG A 71 -42.69 22.85 6.12
C ARG A 71 -42.37 21.62 6.97
N TYR A 72 -41.10 21.43 7.31
CA TYR A 72 -40.66 20.37 8.21
C TYR A 72 -40.04 21.05 9.41
N GLY A 73 -40.88 21.27 10.43
CA GLY A 73 -40.49 21.98 11.65
C GLY A 73 -39.11 21.56 12.13
N ALA A 74 -38.30 22.56 12.46
CA ALA A 74 -36.90 22.48 12.88
C ALA A 74 -36.58 21.21 13.68
N ARG A 75 -36.14 20.16 12.96
CA ARG A 75 -35.52 18.98 13.56
C ARG A 75 -34.09 18.95 13.09
N SER A 76 -33.24 19.51 13.92
CA SER A 76 -31.79 19.64 13.78
C SER A 76 -31.10 18.30 14.00
N ASP A 77 -31.46 17.26 13.24
CA ASP A 77 -30.71 16.00 13.26
C ASP A 77 -30.38 15.59 11.84
N ALA A 78 -29.08 15.43 11.62
CA ALA A 78 -28.43 15.07 10.38
C ALA A 78 -28.99 13.75 9.81
N ALA A 79 -30.01 13.83 8.94
CA ALA A 79 -30.52 12.66 8.24
C ALA A 79 -29.41 12.04 7.37
N GLU A 80 -28.98 10.83 7.73
CA GLU A 80 -28.16 9.96 6.89
C GLU A 80 -28.99 9.56 5.66
N SER A 81 -28.56 9.97 4.47
CA SER A 81 -29.17 9.52 3.23
C SER A 81 -28.71 8.09 2.95
N PHE A 82 -29.62 7.13 3.00
CA PHE A 82 -29.35 5.72 2.69
C PHE A 82 -29.77 5.40 1.24
N ASP A 83 -28.96 4.62 0.53
CA ASP A 83 -29.30 3.98 -0.75
C ASP A 83 -30.45 2.95 -0.54
N PRO A 84 -31.29 2.62 -1.53
CA PRO A 84 -32.27 1.53 -1.46
C PRO A 84 -31.74 0.17 -0.98
N SER A 85 -30.42 -0.04 -0.98
CA SER A 85 -29.70 -1.20 -0.41
C SER A 85 -29.30 -1.05 1.07
N GLY A 86 -29.67 0.05 1.74
CA GLY A 86 -29.40 0.28 3.17
C GLY A 86 -27.97 0.73 3.49
N LYS A 87 -27.19 1.20 2.51
CA LYS A 87 -25.85 1.78 2.74
C LYS A 87 -25.89 3.32 2.81
N PRO A 88 -25.19 3.96 3.74
CA PRO A 88 -25.05 5.42 3.76
C PRO A 88 -24.41 5.88 2.44
N THR A 89 -25.10 6.75 1.71
CA THR A 89 -24.62 7.34 0.44
C THR A 89 -23.45 8.30 0.64
N SER A 90 -23.17 8.70 1.89
CA SER A 90 -22.05 9.56 2.25
C SER A 90 -21.52 9.26 3.64
N MET A 91 -20.19 9.26 3.79
CA MET A 91 -19.54 9.19 5.11
C MET A 91 -19.52 10.57 5.77
N THR A 92 -19.75 10.62 7.08
CA THR A 92 -19.58 11.84 7.89
C THR A 92 -18.11 12.25 8.00
N ASP A 93 -17.84 13.50 8.37
CA ASP A 93 -16.47 14.02 8.55
C ASP A 93 -15.66 13.16 9.52
N LYS A 94 -16.26 12.75 10.65
CA LYS A 94 -15.64 11.87 11.65
C LYS A 94 -15.31 10.49 11.10
N GLN A 95 -16.22 9.89 10.33
CA GLN A 95 -15.97 8.57 9.71
C GLN A 95 -14.85 8.65 8.66
N ARG A 96 -14.69 9.79 7.98
CA ARG A 96 -13.59 10.00 7.04
C ARG A 96 -12.25 10.12 7.78
N ASP A 97 -12.23 10.84 8.90
CA ASP A 97 -11.03 10.97 9.75
C ASP A 97 -10.59 9.61 10.33
N GLU A 98 -11.55 8.77 10.73
CA GLU A 98 -11.28 7.41 11.21
C GLU A 98 -10.67 6.54 10.09
N VAL A 99 -11.24 6.57 8.89
CA VAL A 99 -10.66 5.88 7.71
C VAL A 99 -9.24 6.37 7.42
N ASP A 100 -9.01 7.68 7.46
CA ASP A 100 -7.70 8.27 7.21
C ASP A 100 -6.67 7.81 8.26
N TYR A 101 -7.06 7.78 9.53
CA TYR A 101 -6.23 7.29 10.63
C TYR A 101 -5.91 5.79 10.50
N GLU A 102 -6.93 4.97 10.25
CA GLU A 102 -6.78 3.52 10.09
C GLU A 102 -5.87 3.18 8.90
N THR A 103 -6.11 3.82 7.76
CA THR A 103 -5.31 3.60 6.54
C THR A 103 -3.86 4.00 6.76
N LYS A 104 -3.62 5.15 7.39
CA LYS A 104 -2.27 5.62 7.72
C LYS A 104 -1.53 4.67 8.66
N SER A 105 -2.21 4.21 9.72
CA SER A 105 -1.64 3.25 10.67
C SER A 105 -1.29 1.92 9.98
N ALA A 106 -2.18 1.43 9.11
CA ALA A 106 -1.94 0.23 8.30
C ALA A 106 -0.74 0.40 7.36
N LEU A 107 -0.62 1.52 6.64
CA LEU A 107 0.55 1.82 5.81
C LEU A 107 1.85 1.85 6.62
N GLN A 108 1.88 2.53 7.77
CA GLN A 108 3.06 2.58 8.63
C GLN A 108 3.46 1.20 9.17
N ASN A 109 2.48 0.35 9.48
CA ASN A 109 2.74 -1.03 9.88
C ASN A 109 3.34 -1.84 8.73
N LEU A 110 2.72 -1.79 7.55
CA LEU A 110 3.21 -2.45 6.34
C LEU A 110 4.64 -2.02 5.97
N THR A 111 4.92 -0.72 6.02
CA THR A 111 6.27 -0.18 5.80
C THR A 111 7.28 -0.77 6.79
N ARG A 112 6.93 -0.87 8.08
CA ARG A 112 7.82 -1.47 9.10
C ARG A 112 8.04 -2.97 8.85
N LYS A 113 6.99 -3.70 8.47
CA LYS A 113 7.06 -5.14 8.17
C LYS A 113 7.95 -5.42 6.95
N ILE A 114 7.79 -4.65 5.87
CA ILE A 114 8.64 -4.77 4.68
C ILE A 114 10.10 -4.43 5.01
N ARG A 115 10.37 -3.35 5.77
CA ARG A 115 11.74 -3.03 6.20
C ARG A 115 12.38 -4.10 7.08
N ALA A 116 11.59 -4.78 7.91
CA ALA A 116 12.09 -5.89 8.71
C ALA A 116 12.51 -7.07 7.82
N LEU A 117 11.74 -7.35 6.76
CA LEU A 117 12.08 -8.38 5.76
C LEU A 117 13.35 -8.00 4.98
N GLU A 118 13.49 -6.74 4.57
CA GLU A 118 14.68 -6.23 3.88
C GLU A 118 15.93 -6.36 4.74
N LYS A 119 15.88 -5.89 5.99
CA LYS A 119 16.99 -6.03 6.94
C LYS A 119 17.38 -7.49 7.14
N TRP A 120 16.39 -8.38 7.24
CA TRP A 120 16.64 -9.80 7.35
C TRP A 120 17.38 -10.36 6.12
N THR A 121 16.98 -9.96 4.91
CA THR A 121 17.68 -10.37 3.67
C THR A 121 19.10 -9.81 3.59
N ASP A 122 19.32 -8.57 4.05
CA ASP A 122 20.64 -7.93 4.07
C ASP A 122 21.57 -8.57 5.10
N ASP A 123 21.06 -8.90 6.29
CA ASP A 123 21.81 -9.62 7.32
C ASP A 123 22.22 -11.01 6.84
N GLU A 124 21.33 -11.71 6.13
CA GLU A 124 21.63 -13.01 5.51
C GLU A 124 22.74 -12.87 4.45
N LYS A 125 22.69 -11.84 3.60
CA LYS A 125 23.75 -11.54 2.63
C LYS A 125 25.09 -11.24 3.32
N ARG A 126 25.08 -10.47 4.40
CA ARG A 126 26.28 -10.14 5.19
C ARG A 126 26.91 -11.37 5.85
N ARG A 127 26.11 -12.18 6.54
CA ARG A 127 26.60 -13.43 7.17
C ARG A 127 27.24 -14.37 6.17
N LYS A 128 26.66 -14.50 4.97
CA LYS A 128 27.23 -15.32 3.91
C LYS A 128 28.54 -14.76 3.37
N LYS A 129 28.66 -13.44 3.22
CA LYS A 129 29.91 -12.79 2.80
C LYS A 129 31.04 -13.02 3.82
N GLU A 130 30.72 -12.98 5.12
CA GLU A 130 31.66 -13.27 6.21
C GLU A 130 32.09 -14.74 6.23
N GLN A 131 31.18 -15.69 6.00
CA GLN A 131 31.52 -17.12 5.90
C GLN A 131 32.36 -17.47 4.67
N LYS A 132 32.15 -16.78 3.53
CA LYS A 132 32.96 -16.94 2.31
C LYS A 132 34.42 -16.46 2.48
N GLY A 133 34.77 -15.74 3.56
CA GLY A 133 36.12 -15.23 3.81
C GLY A 133 37.16 -16.26 4.29
N GLY A 134 36.76 -17.50 4.59
CA GLY A 134 37.67 -18.56 5.01
C GLY A 134 38.22 -19.38 3.84
N PHE A 135 39.54 -19.48 3.72
CA PHE A 135 40.25 -20.25 2.69
C PHE A 135 39.74 -21.71 2.53
N LEU A 136 39.27 -22.34 3.63
CA LEU A 136 38.72 -23.69 3.63
C LEU A 136 37.30 -23.81 3.07
N SER A 137 36.49 -22.74 3.13
CA SER A 137 35.11 -22.74 2.61
C SER A 137 35.07 -22.69 1.08
N SER A 138 36.11 -22.15 0.43
CA SER A 138 36.21 -22.06 -1.03
C SER A 138 36.49 -23.40 -1.71
N LEU A 139 37.07 -24.36 -1.00
CA LEU A 139 37.54 -25.64 -1.56
C LEU A 139 36.54 -26.79 -1.36
N MET A 140 35.67 -26.67 -0.35
CA MET A 140 34.65 -27.66 0.01
C MET A 140 33.25 -27.34 -0.54
N LYS A 141 33.09 -26.29 -1.36
CA LYS A 141 31.77 -25.77 -1.72
C LYS A 141 31.22 -26.42 -2.98
N ASP A 142 30.05 -27.01 -2.85
CA ASP A 142 29.28 -27.60 -3.94
C ASP A 142 28.65 -26.49 -4.78
N GLU A 143 29.09 -26.37 -6.04
CA GLU A 143 28.67 -25.33 -7.00
C GLU A 143 27.13 -25.30 -7.19
N LEU A 144 26.49 -26.46 -7.05
CA LEU A 144 25.03 -26.61 -7.09
C LEU A 144 24.31 -25.92 -5.93
N GLN A 145 24.87 -25.97 -4.71
CA GLN A 145 24.26 -25.30 -3.56
C GLN A 145 24.36 -23.78 -3.67
N GLU A 146 25.46 -23.27 -4.25
CA GLU A 146 25.63 -21.84 -4.50
C GLU A 146 24.61 -21.30 -5.50
N GLY A 147 24.34 -22.03 -6.60
CA GLY A 147 23.31 -21.64 -7.57
C GLY A 147 21.90 -21.61 -6.97
N VAL A 148 21.54 -22.62 -6.16
CA VAL A 148 20.23 -22.66 -5.49
C VAL A 148 20.06 -21.54 -4.47
N GLU A 149 21.13 -21.18 -3.76
CA GLU A 149 21.08 -20.06 -2.82
C GLU A 149 21.00 -18.70 -3.52
N ASN A 150 21.70 -18.53 -4.65
CA ASN A 150 21.68 -17.29 -5.41
C ASN A 150 20.30 -17.04 -6.04
N THR A 151 19.74 -18.05 -6.69
CA THR A 151 18.37 -18.01 -7.24
C THR A 151 17.32 -17.72 -6.16
N GLN A 152 17.52 -18.22 -4.94
CA GLN A 152 16.65 -17.88 -3.83
C GLN A 152 16.79 -16.42 -3.38
N GLN A 153 18.00 -15.88 -3.31
CA GLN A 153 18.20 -14.47 -2.97
C GLN A 153 17.56 -13.57 -4.02
N GLN A 154 17.72 -13.91 -5.29
CA GLN A 154 17.09 -13.22 -6.41
C GLN A 154 15.55 -13.22 -6.26
N HIS A 155 14.96 -14.38 -5.93
CA HIS A 155 13.53 -14.47 -5.68
C HIS A 155 13.07 -13.56 -4.54
N ARG A 156 13.79 -13.53 -3.42
CA ARG A 156 13.45 -12.68 -2.27
C ARG A 156 13.56 -11.20 -2.60
N ASP A 157 14.58 -10.80 -3.33
CA ASP A 157 14.76 -9.42 -3.79
C ASP A 157 13.60 -9.02 -4.73
N ALA A 158 13.17 -9.90 -5.63
CA ALA A 158 12.01 -9.68 -6.49
C ALA A 158 10.69 -9.53 -5.69
N VAL A 159 10.50 -10.37 -4.66
CA VAL A 159 9.32 -10.28 -3.78
C VAL A 159 9.30 -8.98 -3.00
N LEU A 160 10.43 -8.55 -2.43
CA LEU A 160 10.54 -7.28 -1.71
C LEU A 160 10.25 -6.08 -2.60
N TRP A 161 10.76 -6.10 -3.83
CA TRP A 161 10.46 -5.08 -4.81
C TRP A 161 8.96 -5.02 -5.10
N PHE A 162 8.34 -6.17 -5.40
CA PHE A 162 6.91 -6.26 -5.68
C PHE A 162 6.05 -5.74 -4.53
N LEU A 163 6.39 -6.08 -3.28
CA LEU A 163 5.67 -5.58 -2.09
C LEU A 163 5.81 -4.07 -1.94
N ASN A 164 7.00 -3.51 -2.15
CA ASN A 164 7.23 -2.06 -2.11
C ASN A 164 6.45 -1.32 -3.22
N ASP A 165 6.43 -1.86 -4.43
CA ASP A 165 5.70 -1.28 -5.56
C ASP A 165 4.18 -1.27 -5.30
N ARG A 166 3.64 -2.38 -4.77
CA ARG A 166 2.22 -2.42 -4.37
C ARG A 166 1.91 -1.45 -3.23
N LEU A 167 2.77 -1.36 -2.22
CA LEU A 167 2.58 -0.44 -1.11
C LEU A 167 2.61 1.02 -1.58
N ARG A 168 3.49 1.35 -2.53
CA ARG A 168 3.52 2.66 -3.21
C ARG A 168 2.18 2.94 -3.88
N ALA A 169 1.64 2.02 -4.67
CA ALA A 169 0.37 2.20 -5.38
C ALA A 169 -0.82 2.44 -4.41
N VAL A 170 -0.86 1.70 -3.29
CA VAL A 170 -1.88 1.90 -2.25
C VAL A 170 -1.71 3.26 -1.56
N SER A 171 -0.47 3.66 -1.27
CA SER A 171 -0.17 4.97 -0.70
C SER A 171 -0.60 6.11 -1.65
N GLU A 172 -0.33 5.97 -2.95
CA GLU A 172 -0.76 6.94 -3.98
C GLU A 172 -2.29 7.05 -4.03
N MET A 173 -3.00 5.93 -3.93
CA MET A 173 -4.46 5.92 -3.85
C MET A 173 -4.97 6.69 -2.62
N GLN A 174 -4.33 6.54 -1.45
CA GLN A 174 -4.69 7.32 -0.27
C GLN A 174 -4.39 8.81 -0.45
N ALA A 175 -3.21 9.17 -0.96
CA ALA A 175 -2.84 10.58 -1.18
C ALA A 175 -3.81 11.28 -2.12
N THR A 176 -4.16 10.65 -3.26
CA THR A 176 -5.12 11.24 -4.20
C THR A 176 -6.50 11.45 -3.57
N MET A 177 -6.95 10.56 -2.68
CA MET A 177 -8.21 10.74 -1.93
C MET A 177 -8.12 11.91 -0.95
N GLN A 178 -7.02 12.04 -0.22
CA GLN A 178 -6.81 13.13 0.76
C GLN A 178 -6.60 14.49 0.09
N GLU A 179 -5.87 14.55 -1.03
CA GLU A 179 -5.72 15.76 -1.85
C GLU A 179 -7.07 16.28 -2.33
N GLN A 180 -7.94 15.39 -2.80
CA GLN A 180 -9.29 15.77 -3.22
C GLN A 180 -10.12 16.31 -2.04
N ARG A 181 -9.94 15.79 -0.83
CA ARG A 181 -10.60 16.31 0.38
C ARG A 181 -10.09 17.70 0.71
N LEU A 182 -8.76 17.88 0.77
CA LEU A 182 -8.13 19.16 1.08
C LEU A 182 -8.49 20.24 0.05
N ALA A 183 -8.45 19.92 -1.23
CA ALA A 183 -8.84 20.85 -2.30
C ALA A 183 -10.29 21.34 -2.10
N ARG A 184 -11.22 20.43 -1.78
CA ARG A 184 -12.63 20.77 -1.54
C ARG A 184 -12.83 21.58 -0.26
N GLU A 185 -12.06 21.32 0.79
CA GLU A 185 -12.11 22.11 2.01
C GLU A 185 -11.58 23.53 1.79
N ARG A 186 -10.47 23.67 1.06
CA ARG A 186 -9.93 24.97 0.63
C ARG A 186 -10.94 25.75 -0.21
N GLU A 187 -11.59 25.10 -1.18
CA GLU A 187 -12.64 25.72 -1.99
C GLU A 187 -13.84 26.18 -1.17
N ARG A 188 -14.25 25.42 -0.14
CA ARG A 188 -15.35 25.81 0.77
C ARG A 188 -15.00 27.02 1.60
N VAL A 189 -13.78 27.08 2.14
CA VAL A 189 -13.30 28.23 2.92
C VAL A 189 -13.24 29.46 2.03
N MET A 190 -12.67 29.34 0.82
CA MET A 190 -12.61 30.44 -0.16
C MET A 190 -14.00 30.92 -0.58
N SER A 191 -14.92 29.99 -0.90
CA SER A 191 -16.28 30.34 -1.29
C SER A 191 -17.05 31.04 -0.17
N ARG A 192 -16.88 30.59 1.08
CA ARG A 192 -17.53 31.21 2.24
C ARG A 192 -16.96 32.60 2.54
N ASN A 193 -15.64 32.77 2.43
CA ASN A 193 -15.00 34.08 2.53
C ASN A 193 -15.50 35.04 1.44
N ASN A 194 -15.72 34.55 0.21
CA ASN A 194 -16.23 35.38 -0.88
C ASN A 194 -17.72 35.78 -0.69
N VAL A 195 -18.53 34.94 -0.04
CA VAL A 195 -19.93 35.28 0.33
C VAL A 195 -19.97 36.37 1.42
N VAL A 196 -19.03 36.33 2.38
CA VAL A 196 -18.90 37.36 3.42
C VAL A 196 -18.39 38.69 2.84
N SER A 197 -17.59 38.64 1.77
CA SER A 197 -16.97 39.81 1.13
C SER A 197 -17.77 40.45 -0.01
N GLN A 198 -18.97 39.98 -0.35
CA GLN A 198 -19.80 40.69 -1.33
C GLN A 198 -20.50 41.87 -0.64
N PRO A 199 -20.13 43.14 -0.93
CA PRO A 199 -20.99 44.25 -0.59
C PRO A 199 -22.29 44.04 -1.37
N LYS A 200 -23.37 43.79 -0.64
CA LYS A 200 -24.73 43.76 -1.17
C LYS A 200 -24.89 45.01 -2.04
N ARG A 201 -25.01 44.85 -3.36
CA ARG A 201 -25.33 45.98 -4.25
C ARG A 201 -26.65 46.55 -3.75
N VAL A 202 -26.59 47.68 -3.05
CA VAL A 202 -27.75 48.34 -2.50
C VAL A 202 -28.54 48.86 -3.70
N ASN A 203 -29.73 48.31 -3.90
CA ASN A 203 -30.69 48.89 -4.83
C ASN A 203 -31.10 50.26 -4.27
N PRO A 204 -31.05 51.36 -5.03
CA PRO A 204 -31.41 52.71 -4.55
C PRO A 204 -32.88 52.86 -4.14
N ALA A 205 -33.71 51.83 -4.33
CA ALA A 205 -35.07 51.75 -3.80
C ALA A 205 -35.14 51.36 -2.30
N LEU A 206 -34.03 50.94 -1.68
CA LEU A 206 -33.95 50.55 -0.26
C LEU A 206 -33.52 51.71 0.67
N GLU A 207 -32.95 52.79 0.14
CA GLU A 207 -32.48 53.96 0.90
C GLU A 207 -33.63 54.65 1.68
N LYS A 208 -34.84 54.69 1.12
CA LYS A 208 -36.02 55.23 1.82
C LYS A 208 -36.54 54.36 2.98
N LYS A 209 -36.03 53.15 3.14
CA LYS A 209 -36.40 52.25 4.24
C LYS A 209 -35.35 52.26 5.36
N GLU A 210 -34.17 52.83 5.12
CA GLU A 210 -33.04 52.84 6.06
C GLU A 210 -33.30 53.78 7.25
N GLU A 211 -33.92 54.95 7.05
CA GLU A 211 -34.26 55.88 8.15
C GLU A 211 -35.24 55.28 9.19
N HIS A 212 -36.08 54.32 8.79
CA HIS A 212 -37.00 53.63 9.72
C HIS A 212 -36.37 52.37 10.36
N LEU A 213 -35.29 51.85 9.78
CA LEU A 213 -34.57 50.67 10.26
C LEU A 213 -33.51 51.04 11.30
N GLU A 214 -32.84 52.19 11.16
CA GLU A 214 -31.86 52.66 12.15
C GLU A 214 -32.49 52.93 13.53
N ALA A 215 -33.76 53.36 13.57
CA ALA A 215 -34.51 53.55 14.82
C ALA A 215 -35.06 52.25 15.44
N SER A 216 -34.93 51.10 14.76
CA SER A 216 -35.46 49.80 15.21
C SER A 216 -34.38 48.73 15.43
N ILE A 217 -33.09 49.08 15.31
CA ILE A 217 -31.98 48.24 15.78
C ILE A 217 -31.94 48.35 17.30
N SER A 218 -32.63 47.43 17.98
CA SER A 218 -32.51 47.24 19.43
C SER A 218 -31.05 46.99 19.80
N PRO A 219 -30.54 47.53 20.93
CA PRO A 219 -29.21 47.18 21.44
C PRO A 219 -29.03 45.66 21.63
N GLU A 220 -30.14 44.92 21.80
CA GLU A 220 -30.16 43.45 21.88
C GLU A 220 -29.80 42.78 20.53
N MET A 221 -30.19 43.38 19.40
CA MET A 221 -29.86 42.89 18.05
C MET A 221 -28.37 43.11 17.73
N ILE A 222 -27.78 44.20 18.22
CA ILE A 222 -26.34 44.48 18.09
C ILE A 222 -25.54 43.45 18.89
N GLN A 223 -25.97 43.19 20.13
CA GLN A 223 -25.34 42.16 20.97
C GLN A 223 -25.45 40.78 20.32
N GLN A 224 -26.60 40.44 19.71
CA GLN A 224 -26.76 39.20 18.98
C GLN A 224 -25.82 39.11 17.76
N LEU A 225 -25.69 40.18 16.98
CA LEU A 225 -24.75 40.24 15.85
C LEU A 225 -23.29 40.10 16.29
N GLU A 226 -22.90 40.73 17.40
CA GLU A 226 -21.56 40.58 17.97
C GLU A 226 -21.30 39.12 18.40
N THR A 227 -22.29 38.47 19.01
CA THR A 227 -22.18 37.05 19.37
C THR A 227 -22.11 36.12 18.15
N GLU A 228 -22.91 36.37 17.12
CA GLU A 228 -22.89 35.61 15.87
C GLU A 228 -21.56 35.79 15.11
N HIS A 229 -20.99 36.99 15.14
CA HIS A 229 -19.69 37.27 14.55
C HIS A 229 -18.56 36.54 15.29
N ALA A 230 -18.59 36.52 16.63
CA ALA A 230 -17.63 35.76 17.44
C ALA A 230 -17.74 34.25 17.18
N GLU A 231 -18.95 33.70 17.11
CA GLU A 231 -19.18 32.29 16.79
C GLU A 231 -18.72 31.94 15.36
N LEU A 232 -18.93 32.85 14.41
CA LEU A 232 -18.46 32.66 13.03
C LEU A 232 -16.93 32.60 12.96
N LEU A 233 -16.23 33.49 13.68
CA LEU A 233 -14.76 33.50 13.75
C LEU A 233 -14.22 32.23 14.41
N ASP A 234 -14.82 31.77 15.50
CA ASP A 234 -14.46 30.50 16.14
C ASP A 234 -14.66 29.32 15.18
N SER A 235 -15.79 29.29 14.46
CA SER A 235 -16.05 28.27 13.43
C SER A 235 -15.03 28.31 12.28
N LEU A 236 -14.51 29.48 11.93
CA LEU A 236 -13.48 29.64 10.90
C LEU A 236 -12.12 29.16 11.42
N GLN A 237 -11.76 29.54 12.65
CA GLN A 237 -10.54 29.09 13.30
C GLN A 237 -10.50 27.56 13.42
N GLY A 238 -11.60 26.94 13.86
CA GLY A 238 -11.71 25.49 13.93
C GLY A 238 -11.58 24.80 12.56
N LYS A 239 -12.13 25.40 11.49
CA LYS A 239 -12.00 24.87 10.12
C LYS A 239 -10.58 25.01 9.58
N LEU A 240 -9.90 26.11 9.86
CA LEU A 240 -8.49 26.29 9.50
C LEU A 240 -7.61 25.26 10.22
N GLY A 241 -7.90 24.96 11.48
CA GLY A 241 -7.22 23.90 12.22
C GLY A 241 -7.33 22.53 11.53
N LYS A 242 -8.53 22.15 11.07
CA LYS A 242 -8.75 20.91 10.32
C LYS A 242 -8.01 20.86 9.00
N VAL A 243 -8.01 21.97 8.26
CA VAL A 243 -7.25 22.08 6.99
C VAL A 243 -5.75 21.91 7.26
N HIS A 244 -5.23 22.53 8.32
CA HIS A 244 -3.82 22.41 8.69
C HIS A 244 -3.45 20.97 9.10
N GLU A 245 -4.32 20.29 9.84
CA GLU A 245 -4.14 18.88 10.19
C GLU A 245 -4.15 17.96 8.96
N ALA A 246 -5.07 18.21 8.03
CA ALA A 246 -5.12 17.49 6.76
C ALA A 246 -3.86 17.74 5.89
N GLU A 247 -3.36 18.98 5.85
CA GLU A 247 -2.10 19.34 5.20
C GLU A 247 -0.91 18.61 5.81
N LYS A 248 -0.84 18.55 7.14
CA LYS A 248 0.19 17.79 7.85
C LYS A 248 0.13 16.30 7.51
N SER A 249 -1.06 15.71 7.52
CA SER A 249 -1.24 14.30 7.14
C SER A 249 -0.77 14.02 5.71
N LEU A 250 -1.12 14.89 4.77
CA LEU A 250 -0.66 14.80 3.39
C LEU A 250 0.86 14.93 3.27
N TYR A 251 1.47 15.83 4.03
CA TYR A 251 2.93 15.96 4.06
C TYR A 251 3.62 14.67 4.53
N GLU A 252 3.13 14.07 5.62
CA GLU A 252 3.68 12.80 6.13
C GLU A 252 3.50 11.64 5.14
N ILE A 253 2.38 11.58 4.41
CA ILE A 253 2.17 10.59 3.35
C ILE A 253 3.13 10.85 2.19
N SER A 254 3.29 12.11 1.78
CA SER A 254 4.21 12.48 0.70
C SER A 254 5.66 12.13 1.06
N GLU A 255 6.07 12.36 2.30
CA GLU A 255 7.38 11.97 2.81
C GLU A 255 7.57 10.45 2.71
N MET A 256 6.59 9.67 3.18
CA MET A 256 6.61 8.21 3.09
C MET A 256 6.65 7.72 1.64
N GLN A 257 5.89 8.33 0.74
CA GLN A 257 5.90 8.01 -0.69
C GLN A 257 7.23 8.35 -1.34
N ASN A 258 7.84 9.47 -0.96
CA ASN A 258 9.15 9.86 -1.46
C ASN A 258 10.20 8.85 -0.99
N GLU A 259 10.15 8.42 0.27
CA GLU A 259 11.03 7.36 0.77
C GLU A 259 10.85 6.04 0.00
N LEU A 260 9.60 5.60 -0.22
CA LEU A 260 9.30 4.41 -1.02
C LEU A 260 9.78 4.57 -2.48
N THR A 261 9.62 5.76 -3.07
CA THR A 261 10.07 6.06 -4.43
C THR A 261 11.58 6.02 -4.55
N MET A 262 12.28 6.66 -3.62
CA MET A 262 13.74 6.63 -3.55
C MET A 262 14.24 5.21 -3.34
N HIS A 263 13.54 4.42 -2.51
CA HIS A 263 13.91 3.04 -2.27
C HIS A 263 13.73 2.17 -3.52
N LEU A 264 12.59 2.29 -4.20
CA LEU A 264 12.34 1.63 -5.47
C LEU A 264 13.34 2.06 -6.54
N ALA A 265 13.68 3.34 -6.64
CA ALA A 265 14.69 3.84 -7.58
C ALA A 265 16.07 3.23 -7.32
N SER A 266 16.48 3.13 -6.05
CA SER A 266 17.71 2.43 -5.65
C SER A 266 17.64 0.91 -5.91
N GLN A 267 16.44 0.33 -5.95
CA GLN A 267 16.24 -1.09 -6.27
C GLN A 267 16.11 -1.35 -7.77
N THR A 268 15.80 -0.35 -8.61
CA THR A 268 15.62 -0.52 -10.06
C THR A 268 16.83 -1.16 -10.74
N GLU A 269 18.05 -0.77 -10.33
CA GLU A 269 19.29 -1.38 -10.82
C GLU A 269 19.33 -2.90 -10.54
N LYS A 270 18.91 -3.31 -9.33
CA LYS A 270 18.82 -4.72 -8.96
C LYS A 270 17.76 -5.45 -9.79
N ILE A 271 16.68 -4.79 -10.19
CA ILE A 271 15.64 -5.41 -11.04
C ILE A 271 16.17 -5.69 -12.43
N GLN A 272 16.92 -4.77 -13.03
CA GLN A 272 17.57 -5.03 -14.32
C GLN A 272 18.42 -6.30 -14.21
N THR A 273 19.22 -6.42 -13.16
CA THR A 273 20.02 -7.63 -12.93
C THR A 273 19.14 -8.86 -12.69
N LEU A 274 18.01 -8.75 -11.98
CA LEU A 274 17.09 -9.87 -11.77
C LEU A 274 16.39 -10.34 -13.05
N ILE A 275 16.02 -9.42 -13.94
CA ILE A 275 15.42 -9.74 -15.24
C ILE A 275 16.45 -10.46 -16.10
N ASP A 276 17.68 -9.95 -16.14
CA ASP A 276 18.78 -10.56 -16.89
C ASP A 276 19.12 -11.95 -16.31
N ASP A 277 19.19 -12.07 -14.98
CA ASP A 277 19.46 -13.32 -14.29
C ASP A 277 18.32 -14.34 -14.44
N ALA A 278 17.05 -13.91 -14.50
CA ALA A 278 15.92 -14.79 -14.75
C ALA A 278 15.96 -15.35 -16.19
N ASN A 279 16.30 -14.51 -17.17
CA ASN A 279 16.52 -14.93 -18.54
C ASN A 279 17.68 -15.93 -18.62
N GLN A 280 18.79 -15.65 -17.93
CA GLN A 280 19.94 -16.54 -17.88
C GLN A 280 19.61 -17.87 -17.17
N THR A 281 18.89 -17.84 -16.06
CA THR A 281 18.46 -19.05 -15.34
C THR A 281 17.60 -19.94 -16.21
N SER A 282 16.71 -19.38 -17.03
CA SER A 282 15.91 -20.17 -17.99
C SER A 282 16.79 -20.87 -19.02
N VAL A 283 17.87 -20.23 -19.47
CA VAL A 283 18.85 -20.82 -20.39
C VAL A 283 19.65 -21.91 -19.67
N ASP A 284 20.15 -21.62 -18.47
CA ASP A 284 20.96 -22.53 -17.66
C ASP A 284 20.19 -23.80 -17.27
N VAL A 285 18.90 -23.69 -16.93
CA VAL A 285 18.03 -24.85 -16.67
C VAL A 285 17.82 -25.68 -17.94
N GLY A 286 17.66 -25.02 -19.08
CA GLY A 286 17.54 -25.69 -20.38
C GLY A 286 18.80 -26.49 -20.72
N ASP A 287 19.97 -25.89 -20.51
CA ASP A 287 21.26 -26.54 -20.75
C ASP A 287 21.58 -27.60 -19.69
N ALA A 288 21.21 -27.40 -18.43
CA ALA A 288 21.30 -28.41 -17.38
C ALA A 288 20.46 -29.64 -17.70
N ASN A 289 19.25 -29.48 -18.24
CA ASN A 289 18.42 -30.61 -18.66
C ASN A 289 19.07 -31.39 -19.82
N LYS A 290 19.65 -30.70 -20.81
CA LYS A 290 20.44 -31.34 -21.88
C LYS A 290 21.67 -32.07 -21.33
N ASN A 291 22.32 -31.50 -20.31
CA ASN A 291 23.46 -32.12 -19.63
C ASN A 291 23.05 -33.38 -18.86
N LEU A 292 21.88 -33.39 -18.21
CA LEU A 292 21.33 -34.58 -17.55
C LEU A 292 20.98 -35.67 -18.56
N GLU A 293 20.39 -35.31 -19.70
CA GLU A 293 20.05 -36.27 -20.75
C GLU A 293 21.31 -36.85 -21.43
N SER A 294 22.30 -36.01 -21.72
CA SER A 294 23.58 -36.46 -22.27
C SER A 294 24.35 -37.31 -21.26
N ALA A 295 24.34 -36.99 -19.96
CA ALA A 295 24.94 -37.81 -18.90
C ALA A 295 24.26 -39.19 -18.77
N LYS A 296 22.92 -39.24 -18.84
CA LYS A 296 22.15 -40.50 -18.87
C LYS A 296 22.52 -41.35 -20.08
N SER A 297 22.66 -40.73 -21.25
CA SER A 297 23.08 -41.44 -22.47
C SER A 297 24.52 -41.96 -22.40
N ARG A 298 25.43 -41.18 -21.79
CA ARG A 298 26.83 -41.57 -21.55
C ARG A 298 26.92 -42.75 -20.60
N ASN A 299 26.16 -42.76 -19.52
CA ASN A 299 26.12 -43.90 -18.59
C ASN A 299 25.61 -45.18 -19.28
N ARG A 300 24.56 -45.07 -20.09
CA ARG A 300 24.04 -46.22 -20.88
C ARG A 300 25.04 -46.72 -21.94
N LYS A 301 25.88 -45.85 -22.52
CA LYS A 301 26.96 -46.24 -23.44
C LYS A 301 28.12 -46.90 -22.69
N ALA A 302 28.56 -46.31 -21.57
CA ALA A 302 29.61 -46.85 -20.72
C ALA A 302 29.26 -48.26 -20.21
N SER A 303 28.03 -48.45 -19.71
CA SER A 303 27.55 -49.77 -19.26
C SER A 303 27.59 -50.82 -20.38
N ARG A 304 27.14 -50.48 -21.59
CA ARG A 304 27.25 -51.39 -22.76
C ARG A 304 28.70 -51.72 -23.14
N MET A 305 29.59 -50.74 -23.05
CA MET A 305 31.02 -50.93 -23.33
C MET A 305 31.66 -51.87 -22.29
N ILE A 306 31.36 -51.69 -21.00
CA ILE A 306 31.84 -52.56 -19.92
C ILE A 306 31.36 -54.01 -20.13
N ILE A 307 30.08 -54.21 -20.46
CA ILE A 307 29.54 -55.54 -20.75
C ILE A 307 30.23 -56.16 -21.98
N GLY A 308 30.44 -55.38 -23.05
CA GLY A 308 31.12 -55.85 -24.25
C GLY A 308 32.57 -56.27 -23.99
N ILE A 309 33.32 -55.48 -23.23
CA ILE A 309 34.70 -55.79 -22.83
C ILE A 309 34.73 -57.04 -21.94
N SER A 310 33.80 -57.16 -21.00
CA SER A 310 33.71 -58.34 -20.12
C SER A 310 33.44 -59.62 -20.91
N LEU A 311 32.57 -59.58 -21.92
CA LEU A 311 32.27 -60.73 -22.77
C LEU A 311 33.45 -61.07 -23.68
N PHE A 312 34.14 -60.07 -24.23
CA PHE A 312 35.33 -60.28 -25.05
C PHE A 312 36.46 -60.93 -24.25
N LEU A 313 36.69 -60.46 -23.02
CA LEU A 313 37.70 -61.04 -22.13
C LEU A 313 37.34 -62.47 -21.71
N ALA A 314 36.06 -62.75 -21.44
CA ALA A 314 35.58 -64.09 -21.16
C ALA A 314 35.78 -65.05 -22.34
N PHE A 315 35.54 -64.57 -23.57
CA PHE A 315 35.80 -65.35 -24.79
C PHE A 315 37.30 -65.62 -24.98
N LEU A 316 38.15 -64.63 -24.73
CA LEU A 316 39.61 -64.77 -24.81
C LEU A 316 40.13 -65.83 -23.83
N LEU A 317 39.60 -65.84 -22.61
CA LEU A 317 39.92 -66.86 -21.61
C LEU A 317 39.48 -68.26 -22.04
N LEU A 318 38.27 -68.39 -22.60
CA LEU A 318 37.76 -69.67 -23.10
C LEU A 318 38.62 -70.19 -24.27
N PHE A 319 39.00 -69.32 -25.20
CA PHE A 319 39.88 -69.68 -26.31
C PHE A 319 41.28 -70.09 -25.84
N TYR A 320 41.82 -69.40 -24.85
CA TYR A 320 43.12 -69.75 -24.26
C TYR A 320 43.07 -71.12 -23.56
N ASP A 321 42.02 -71.39 -22.80
CA ASP A 321 41.78 -72.69 -22.15
C ASP A 321 41.67 -73.81 -23.19
N TYR A 322 40.91 -73.58 -24.27
CA TYR A 322 40.78 -74.53 -25.38
C TYR A 322 42.10 -74.82 -26.11
N MET A 323 43.00 -73.84 -26.23
CA MET A 323 44.31 -74.06 -26.85
C MET A 323 45.35 -74.72 -25.92
N MET A 324 45.17 -74.63 -24.60
CA MET A 324 46.11 -75.21 -23.64
C MET A 324 45.84 -76.70 -23.34
N TRP A 325 44.69 -77.22 -23.75
CA TRP A 325 44.29 -78.62 -23.59
C TRP A 325 44.44 -79.40 -24.90
#